data_AF-A0A1G3AGT5-F1
#
_entry.id   AF-A0A1G3AGT5-F1
#
_cell.length_a   1.000
_cell.length_b   1.000
_cell.length_c   1.000
_cell.angle_alpha   90.00
_cell.angle_beta   90.00
_cell.angle_gamma   90.00
#
_symmetry.space_group_name_H-M   'P 1'
#
loop_
_entity.id
_entity.type
_entity.pdbx_description
1 polymer ?
#
loop_
_entity_poly.entity_id
_entity_poly.type
_entity_poly.pdbx_seq_one_letter_code
_entity_poly.pdbx_strand_id
1 'polypeptide(L)'
;MKYELPAEWMASPCENVFIHGDFAGFNLCFDESSGRLVILDWSSAPLLGNVATYGSRFFDIIWLVIFIFYGAPRRCLFNWDAEGMANAFLSGYAERRPEIIQHLSGDFKPLMRRYYRKTVWYLAKQRSWYKAARYLLYQFMIYPRFALYHPGQG
;
A
#
# COMPACT_ATOMS: atom_id res chain seq x y z
N MET A 1 -2.17 10.67 21.93
CA MET A 1 -0.73 10.40 22.16
C MET A 1 -0.14 10.03 20.81
N LYS A 2 1.08 10.47 20.47
CA LYS A 2 1.73 10.11 19.20
C LYS A 2 2.54 8.83 19.40
N TYR A 3 2.29 7.83 18.56
CA TYR A 3 3.12 6.64 18.46
C TYR A 3 3.73 6.60 17.06
N GLU A 4 5.05 6.73 17.00
CA GLU A 4 5.75 6.91 15.74
C GLU A 4 5.85 5.59 14.96
N LEU A 5 5.82 5.71 13.64
CA LEU A 5 6.27 4.64 12.75
C LEU A 5 7.75 4.33 13.00
N PRO A 6 8.23 3.14 12.60
CA PRO A 6 9.66 2.85 12.55
C PRO A 6 10.44 3.96 11.82
N ALA A 7 11.67 4.25 12.24
CA ALA A 7 12.47 5.37 11.72
C ALA A 7 12.59 5.43 10.19
N GLU A 8 12.61 4.28 9.51
CA GLU A 8 12.61 4.17 8.04
C GLU A 8 11.35 4.72 7.34
N TRP A 9 10.29 4.98 8.12
CA TRP A 9 9.03 5.59 7.68
C TRP A 9 8.80 6.98 8.26
N MET A 10 9.81 7.54 8.91
CA MET A 10 9.77 8.93 9.34
C MET A 10 10.36 9.78 8.20
N ALA A 11 9.65 10.84 7.83
CA ALA A 11 10.11 11.84 6.87
C ALA A 11 10.48 13.14 7.60
N SER A 12 10.69 14.22 6.86
CA SER A 12 10.89 15.53 7.47
C SER A 12 9.68 15.92 8.35
N PRO A 13 9.85 16.75 9.40
CA PRO A 13 8.76 17.08 10.33
C PRO A 13 7.51 17.64 9.66
N CYS A 14 7.62 18.33 8.51
CA CYS A 14 6.48 18.87 7.77
C CYS A 14 5.75 17.83 6.90
N GLU A 15 6.32 16.64 6.73
CA GLU A 15 5.76 15.52 5.98
C GLU A 15 5.14 14.45 6.87
N ASN A 16 5.56 14.41 8.14
CA ASN A 16 5.00 13.53 9.15
C ASN A 16 3.61 14.01 9.58
N VAL A 17 2.65 13.10 9.57
CA VAL A 17 1.23 13.36 9.85
C VAL A 17 0.67 12.25 10.74
N PHE A 18 -0.55 12.46 11.25
CA PHE A 18 -1.33 11.33 11.74
C PHE A 18 -1.72 10.45 10.55
N ILE A 19 -1.39 9.17 10.64
CA ILE A 19 -1.60 8.18 9.58
C ILE A 19 -2.76 7.27 9.94
N HIS A 20 -3.27 6.58 8.93
CA HIS A 20 -4.16 5.46 9.11
C HIS A 20 -3.42 4.21 9.61
N GLY A 21 -2.26 3.89 9.02
CA GLY A 21 -1.41 2.78 9.48
C GLY A 21 -1.83 1.40 8.97
N ASP A 22 -3.07 1.23 8.50
CA ASP A 22 -3.51 0.07 7.69
C ASP A 22 -4.34 0.49 6.47
N PHE A 23 -3.85 1.45 5.70
CA PHE A 23 -4.59 2.02 4.56
C PHE A 23 -4.64 1.05 3.36
N ALA A 24 -5.56 0.10 3.41
CA ALA A 24 -5.72 -0.98 2.44
C ALA A 24 -7.18 -1.07 1.97
N GLY A 25 -7.43 -1.78 0.85
CA GLY A 25 -8.75 -1.78 0.21
C GLY A 25 -9.89 -2.39 1.05
N PHE A 26 -9.59 -3.18 2.08
CA PHE A 26 -10.61 -3.66 3.02
C PHE A 26 -11.03 -2.61 4.07
N ASN A 27 -10.25 -1.54 4.23
CA ASN A 27 -10.56 -0.37 5.07
C ASN A 27 -11.12 0.81 4.25
N LEU A 28 -11.45 0.56 2.99
CA LEU A 28 -12.05 1.52 2.07
C LEU A 28 -13.42 1.04 1.65
N CYS A 29 -14.43 1.90 1.80
CA CYS A 29 -15.77 1.66 1.29
C CYS A 29 -16.21 2.82 0.42
N PHE A 30 -16.97 2.52 -0.64
CA PHE A 30 -17.64 3.55 -1.42
C PHE A 30 -19.09 3.64 -0.95
N ASP A 31 -19.46 4.78 -0.38
CA ASP A 31 -20.85 5.08 -0.07
C ASP A 31 -21.53 5.61 -1.32
N GLU A 32 -22.32 4.74 -1.97
CA GLU A 32 -23.06 5.07 -3.19
C GLU A 32 -24.06 6.21 -2.98
N SER A 33 -24.62 6.35 -1.77
CA SER A 33 -25.63 7.37 -1.49
C SER A 33 -25.06 8.79 -1.50
N SER A 34 -23.81 8.95 -1.04
CA SER A 34 -23.11 10.23 -1.00
C SER A 34 -22.09 10.40 -2.13
N GLY A 35 -21.80 9.34 -2.89
CA GLY A 35 -20.78 9.32 -3.93
C GLY A 35 -19.37 9.52 -3.37
N ARG A 36 -19.10 9.06 -2.14
CA ARG A 36 -17.85 9.32 -1.42
C ARG A 36 -17.15 8.05 -0.99
N LEU A 37 -15.82 8.12 -0.97
CA LEU A 37 -14.99 7.12 -0.31
C LEU A 37 -14.99 7.36 1.20
N VAL A 38 -15.26 6.32 1.97
CA VAL A 38 -15.24 6.28 3.43
C VAL A 38 -14.05 5.42 3.87
N ILE A 39 -13.26 5.97 4.79
CA ILE A 39 -12.11 5.28 5.40
C ILE A 39 -12.58 4.72 6.74
N LEU A 40 -12.43 3.41 6.91
CA LEU A 40 -12.84 2.64 8.09
C LEU A 40 -11.63 2.15 8.87
N ASP A 41 -11.87 1.73 10.11
CA ASP A 41 -10.88 1.06 10.98
C ASP A 41 -9.54 1.82 11.09
N TRP A 42 -9.52 2.83 11.95
CA TRP A 42 -8.32 3.62 12.26
C TRP A 42 -7.29 2.89 13.13
N SER A 43 -7.37 1.56 13.26
CA SER A 43 -6.32 0.76 13.86
C SER A 43 -5.18 0.54 12.86
N SER A 44 -3.94 0.76 13.29
CA SER A 44 -2.79 0.48 12.42
C SER A 44 -2.60 -1.01 12.20
N ALA A 45 -1.91 -1.40 11.13
CA ALA A 45 -1.78 -2.81 10.77
C ALA A 45 -1.06 -3.62 11.87
N PRO A 46 -1.36 -4.93 12.00
CA PRO A 46 -0.62 -5.81 12.91
C PRO A 46 0.89 -5.86 12.65
N LEU A 47 1.32 -5.59 11.41
CA LEU A 47 2.75 -5.49 11.06
C LEU A 47 3.46 -4.33 11.78
N LEU A 48 2.70 -3.31 12.21
CA LEU A 48 3.15 -2.16 12.98
C LEU A 48 2.83 -2.29 14.48
N GLY A 49 2.33 -3.45 14.93
CA GLY A 49 1.99 -3.69 16.33
C GLY A 49 0.66 -3.08 16.78
N ASN A 50 -0.22 -2.66 15.86
CA ASN A 50 -1.54 -2.06 16.16
C ASN A 50 -1.51 -0.75 16.98
N VAL A 51 -0.36 -0.06 17.05
CA VAL A 51 -0.19 1.13 17.89
C VAL A 51 0.27 2.37 17.14
N ALA A 52 0.80 2.25 15.92
CA ALA A 52 1.42 3.38 15.23
C ALA A 52 0.36 4.38 14.75
N THR A 53 0.51 5.65 15.10
CA THR A 53 -0.44 6.71 14.76
C THR A 53 0.19 7.88 14.03
N TYR A 54 1.52 7.94 13.91
CA TYR A 54 2.22 9.12 13.41
C TYR A 54 3.44 8.74 12.57
N GLY A 55 3.64 9.39 11.44
CA GLY A 55 4.80 9.16 10.58
C GLY A 55 4.62 9.76 9.20
N SER A 56 5.47 9.37 8.25
CA SER A 56 5.41 9.90 6.89
C SER A 56 4.05 9.61 6.24
N ARG A 57 3.44 10.63 5.63
CA ARG A 57 2.21 10.45 4.84
C ARG A 57 2.38 9.45 3.69
N PHE A 58 3.61 9.27 3.22
CA PHE A 58 3.93 8.33 2.15
C PHE A 58 3.69 6.88 2.58
N PHE A 59 3.67 6.60 3.89
CA PHE A 59 3.38 5.26 4.40
C PHE A 59 2.04 4.74 3.88
N ASP A 60 0.93 5.47 4.14
CA ASP A 60 -0.42 5.03 3.74
C ASP A 60 -0.55 4.93 2.21
N ILE A 61 0.02 5.90 1.49
CA ILE A 61 0.03 5.92 0.01
C ILE A 61 0.72 4.66 -0.53
N ILE A 62 1.91 4.35 -0.02
CA ILE A 62 2.68 3.17 -0.42
C ILE A 62 1.97 1.89 0.01
N TRP A 63 1.37 1.88 1.20
CA TRP A 63 0.65 0.73 1.73
C TRP A 63 -0.51 0.35 0.82
N LEU A 64 -1.30 1.33 0.36
CA LEU A 64 -2.40 1.08 -0.56
C LEU A 64 -1.90 0.65 -1.94
N VAL A 65 -0.86 1.29 -2.48
CA VAL A 65 -0.26 0.88 -3.76
C VAL A 65 0.23 -0.57 -3.68
N ILE A 66 0.96 -0.94 -2.62
CA ILE A 66 1.39 -2.33 -2.41
C ILE A 66 0.17 -3.26 -2.36
N PHE A 67 -0.88 -2.89 -1.60
CA PHE A 67 -2.13 -3.66 -1.50
C PHE A 67 -2.79 -3.88 -2.87
N ILE A 68 -2.88 -2.86 -3.71
CA ILE A 68 -3.48 -2.97 -5.05
C ILE A 68 -2.80 -4.08 -5.87
N PHE A 69 -1.47 -4.21 -5.79
CA PHE A 69 -0.76 -5.24 -6.53
C PHE A 69 -0.89 -6.62 -5.88
N TYR A 70 -0.48 -6.80 -4.61
CA TYR A 70 -0.49 -8.14 -4.01
C TYR A 70 -1.90 -8.66 -3.71
N GLY A 71 -2.88 -7.76 -3.57
CA GLY A 71 -4.27 -8.03 -3.24
C GLY A 71 -5.14 -8.44 -4.42
N ALA A 72 -4.56 -8.53 -5.62
CA ALA A 72 -5.25 -8.98 -6.82
C ALA A 72 -6.11 -10.24 -6.56
N PRO A 73 -7.39 -10.28 -6.97
CA PRO A 73 -8.22 -11.46 -6.80
C PRO A 73 -7.75 -12.61 -7.70
N ARG A 74 -7.70 -13.83 -7.15
CA ARG A 74 -7.23 -15.02 -7.89
C ARG A 74 -7.92 -15.26 -9.22
N ARG A 75 -9.21 -14.93 -9.32
CA ARG A 75 -10.03 -15.18 -10.52
C ARG A 75 -9.73 -14.22 -11.67
N CYS A 76 -9.14 -13.06 -11.38
CA CYS A 76 -8.85 -12.04 -12.39
C CYS A 76 -7.36 -11.67 -12.42
N LEU A 77 -6.47 -12.57 -11.98
CA LEU A 77 -5.03 -12.33 -11.89
C LEU A 77 -4.43 -11.60 -13.12
N PHE A 78 -4.73 -12.10 -14.32
CA PHE A 78 -4.20 -11.56 -15.57
C PHE A 78 -4.92 -10.30 -16.05
N ASN A 79 -6.18 -10.10 -15.64
CA ASN A 79 -7.00 -8.95 -16.05
C ASN A 79 -7.10 -7.88 -14.96
N TRP A 80 -6.42 -8.07 -13.83
CA TRP A 80 -6.42 -7.13 -12.73
C TRP A 80 -5.55 -5.93 -13.10
N ASP A 81 -6.20 -4.78 -13.32
CA ASP A 81 -5.54 -3.54 -13.72
C ASP A 81 -4.91 -2.82 -12.52
N ALA A 82 -3.97 -3.48 -11.85
CA ALA A 82 -3.26 -2.90 -10.70
C ALA A 82 -2.58 -1.57 -11.04
N GLU A 83 -2.05 -1.45 -12.25
CA GLU A 83 -1.30 -0.27 -12.69
C GLU A 83 -2.24 0.92 -12.92
N GLY A 84 -3.34 0.72 -13.65
CA GLY A 84 -4.35 1.75 -13.85
C GLY A 84 -5.00 2.19 -12.54
N MET A 85 -5.31 1.27 -11.63
CA MET A 85 -5.84 1.63 -10.31
C MET A 85 -4.84 2.40 -9.45
N ALA A 86 -3.58 1.97 -9.42
CA ALA A 86 -2.54 2.69 -8.68
C ALA A 86 -2.30 4.08 -9.28
N ASN A 87 -2.28 4.21 -10.61
CA ASN A 87 -2.14 5.50 -11.28
C ASN A 87 -3.34 6.42 -11.03
N ALA A 88 -4.58 5.91 -11.10
CA ALA A 88 -5.77 6.69 -10.78
C ALA A 88 -5.74 7.21 -9.33
N PHE A 89 -5.37 6.34 -8.38
CA PHE A 89 -5.21 6.72 -6.98
C PHE A 89 -4.13 7.80 -6.80
N LEU A 90 -2.96 7.61 -7.39
CA LEU A 90 -1.85 8.54 -7.26
C LEU A 90 -2.10 9.88 -7.97
N SER A 91 -2.80 9.88 -9.11
CA SER A 91 -3.20 11.11 -9.80
C SER A 91 -4.08 11.99 -8.90
N GLY A 92 -5.03 11.40 -8.17
CA GLY A 92 -5.86 12.15 -7.21
C GLY A 92 -5.06 12.81 -6.08
N TYR A 93 -3.97 12.17 -5.63
CA TYR A 93 -3.03 12.80 -4.69
C TYR A 93 -2.18 13.88 -5.36
N ALA A 94 -1.73 13.63 -6.59
CA ALA A 94 -0.88 14.52 -7.36
C ALA A 94 -1.57 15.83 -7.77
N GLU A 95 -2.91 15.85 -7.91
CA GLU A 95 -3.69 17.06 -8.21
C GLU A 95 -3.38 18.23 -7.27
N ARG A 96 -3.14 17.94 -5.99
CA ARG A 96 -2.79 18.97 -4.99
C ARG A 96 -1.31 18.98 -4.62
N ARG A 97 -0.60 17.88 -4.90
CA ARG A 97 0.77 17.62 -4.45
C ARG A 97 1.54 16.80 -5.50
N PRO A 98 1.93 17.43 -6.63
CA PRO A 98 2.64 16.72 -7.70
C PRO A 98 3.98 16.12 -7.23
N GLU A 99 4.59 16.66 -6.17
CA GLU A 99 5.80 16.13 -5.56
C GLU A 99 5.67 14.67 -5.10
N ILE A 100 4.44 14.19 -4.83
CA ILE A 100 4.19 12.83 -4.38
C ILE A 100 4.72 11.80 -5.39
N ILE A 101 4.46 12.01 -6.68
CA ILE A 101 4.91 11.10 -7.74
C ILE A 101 6.44 11.03 -7.80
N GLN A 102 7.10 12.17 -7.63
CA GLN A 102 8.56 12.28 -7.66
C GLN A 102 9.18 11.50 -6.49
N HIS A 103 8.69 11.72 -5.27
CA HIS A 103 9.16 11.02 -4.08
C HIS A 103 8.91 9.51 -4.15
N LEU A 104 7.74 9.08 -4.64
CA LEU A 104 7.44 7.65 -4.80
C LEU A 104 8.36 6.97 -5.82
N SER A 105 8.66 7.65 -6.92
CA SER A 105 9.50 7.10 -7.98
C SER A 105 10.98 7.03 -7.62
N GLY A 106 11.46 7.99 -6.82
CA GLY A 106 12.86 8.07 -6.36
C GLY A 106 13.04 7.44 -4.99
N ASP A 107 12.80 8.24 -3.96
CA ASP A 107 13.19 7.99 -2.57
C ASP A 107 12.53 6.72 -1.99
N PHE A 108 11.26 6.51 -2.32
CA PHE A 108 10.47 5.44 -1.70
C PHE A 108 10.41 4.15 -2.51
N LYS A 109 10.85 4.13 -3.78
CA LYS A 109 10.79 2.92 -4.62
C LYS A 109 11.50 1.70 -4.00
N PRO A 110 12.70 1.83 -3.40
CA PRO A 110 13.34 0.71 -2.68
C PRO A 110 12.53 0.25 -1.48
N LEU A 111 11.94 1.19 -0.73
CA LEU A 111 11.14 0.91 0.46
C LEU A 111 9.84 0.19 0.09
N MET A 112 9.15 0.64 -0.96
CA MET A 112 7.99 -0.02 -1.56
C MET A 112 8.28 -1.50 -1.88
N ARG A 113 9.39 -1.77 -2.58
CA ARG A 113 9.82 -3.15 -2.93
C ARG A 113 10.16 -4.00 -1.71
N ARG A 114 10.79 -3.41 -0.68
CA ARG A 114 11.09 -4.10 0.57
C ARG A 114 9.81 -4.47 1.31
N TYR A 115 8.86 -3.54 1.41
CA TYR A 115 7.62 -3.74 2.13
C TYR A 115 6.65 -4.68 1.42
N TYR A 116 6.58 -4.64 0.09
CA TYR A 116 5.86 -5.67 -0.68
C TYR A 116 6.31 -7.08 -0.28
N ARG A 117 7.63 -7.33 -0.30
CA ARG A 117 8.20 -8.63 0.08
C ARG A 117 7.90 -8.96 1.54
N LYS A 118 8.07 -8.00 2.45
CA LYS A 118 7.78 -8.18 3.89
C LYS A 118 6.31 -8.58 4.12
N THR A 119 5.38 -7.90 3.46
CA THR A 119 3.93 -8.18 3.54
C THR A 119 3.59 -9.54 2.95
N VAL A 120 4.13 -9.89 1.79
CA VAL A 120 3.96 -11.23 1.20
C VAL A 120 4.45 -12.32 2.13
N TRP A 121 5.65 -12.18 2.70
CA TRP A 121 6.19 -13.17 3.64
C TRP A 121 5.39 -13.25 4.94
N TYR A 122 4.99 -12.11 5.49
CA TYR A 122 4.14 -12.04 6.69
C TYR A 122 2.83 -12.81 6.48
N LEU A 123 2.13 -12.53 5.37
CA LEU A 123 0.90 -13.23 5.01
C LEU A 123 1.14 -14.72 4.73
N ALA A 124 2.22 -15.09 4.04
CA ALA A 124 2.55 -16.49 3.78
C ALA A 124 2.70 -17.29 5.10
N LYS A 125 3.35 -16.73 6.12
CA LYS A 125 3.56 -17.37 7.43
C LYS A 125 2.28 -17.63 8.21
N GLN A 126 1.21 -16.87 7.97
CA GLN A 126 -0.09 -17.07 8.61
C GLN A 126 -0.92 -18.21 7.98
N ARG A 127 -0.44 -18.82 6.91
CA ARG A 127 -1.17 -19.84 6.13
C ARG A 127 -0.57 -21.22 6.40
N SER A 128 -1.38 -22.26 6.22
CA SER A 128 -0.86 -23.63 6.16
C SER A 128 0.14 -23.78 5.00
N TRP A 129 1.08 -24.71 5.10
CA TRP A 129 2.20 -24.83 4.15
C TRP A 129 1.77 -24.87 2.67
N TYR A 130 0.73 -25.63 2.32
CA TYR A 130 0.24 -25.73 0.93
C TYR A 130 -0.48 -24.45 0.47
N LYS A 131 -1.20 -23.77 1.37
CA LYS A 131 -1.82 -22.47 1.09
C LYS A 131 -0.76 -21.38 0.92
N ALA A 132 0.31 -21.45 1.71
CA ALA A 132 1.46 -20.56 1.62
C ALA A 132 2.21 -20.76 0.31
N ALA A 133 2.54 -22.00 -0.07
CA ALA A 133 3.20 -22.31 -1.34
C ALA A 133 2.40 -21.79 -2.55
N ARG A 134 1.09 -22.07 -2.59
CA ARG A 134 0.20 -21.55 -3.65
C ARG A 134 0.14 -20.03 -3.65
N TYR A 135 0.10 -19.39 -2.47
CA TYR A 135 0.11 -17.94 -2.36
C TYR A 135 1.43 -17.33 -2.85
N LEU A 136 2.58 -17.94 -2.53
CA LEU A 136 3.88 -17.48 -3.00
C LEU A 136 4.04 -17.64 -4.52
N LEU A 137 3.56 -18.75 -5.10
CA LEU A 137 3.52 -18.93 -6.55
C LEU A 137 2.69 -17.83 -7.23
N TYR A 138 1.56 -17.49 -6.62
CA TYR A 138 0.72 -16.38 -7.08
C TYR A 138 1.46 -15.03 -7.03
N GLN A 139 2.12 -14.75 -5.91
CA GLN A 139 2.89 -13.52 -5.74
C GLN A 139 4.12 -13.45 -6.66
N PHE A 140 4.69 -14.58 -7.05
CA PHE A 140 5.76 -14.65 -8.05
C PHE A 140 5.30 -14.16 -9.43
N MET A 141 4.02 -14.36 -9.77
CA MET A 141 3.45 -13.85 -11.04
C MET A 141 3.11 -12.35 -10.97
N ILE A 142 2.67 -11.84 -9.81
CA ILE A 142 2.34 -10.42 -9.64
C ILE A 142 3.58 -9.55 -9.47
N TYR A 143 4.57 -10.03 -8.71
CA TYR A 143 5.70 -9.21 -8.30
C TYR A 143 6.44 -8.53 -9.48
N PRO A 144 6.67 -9.17 -10.64
CA PRO A 144 7.26 -8.49 -11.79
C PRO A 144 6.47 -7.24 -12.23
N ARG A 145 5.13 -7.29 -12.22
CA ARG A 145 4.28 -6.14 -12.54
C ARG A 145 4.50 -5.00 -11.54
N PHE A 146 4.55 -5.31 -10.25
CA PHE A 146 4.86 -4.33 -9.22
C PHE A 146 6.30 -3.81 -9.28
N ALA A 147 7.26 -4.67 -9.62
CA ALA A 147 8.67 -4.31 -9.68
C ALA A 147 8.96 -3.38 -10.87
N LEU A 148 8.27 -3.59 -11.99
CA LEU A 148 8.33 -2.76 -13.19
C LEU A 148 7.44 -1.53 -13.10
N TYR A 149 6.52 -1.45 -12.13
CA TYR A 149 5.68 -0.28 -11.95
C TYR A 149 6.50 1.00 -11.71
N HIS A 150 6.13 2.05 -12.42
CA HIS A 150 6.65 3.40 -12.30
C HIS A 150 5.50 4.35 -11.97
N PRO A 151 5.42 4.86 -10.73
CA PRO A 151 4.39 5.81 -10.32
C PRO A 151 4.27 6.99 -11.29
N GLY A 152 3.06 7.27 -11.76
CA GLY A 152 2.79 8.42 -12.64
C GLY A 152 3.18 8.24 -14.11
N GLN A 153 3.57 7.03 -14.53
CA GLN A 153 3.62 6.65 -15.94
C GLN A 153 2.39 5.79 -16.24
N GLY A 154 1.47 6.33 -17.04
CA GLY A 154 0.20 5.71 -17.43
C GLY A 154 -0.33 6.35 -18.70
#